data_AF-A0A4R6LCQ9-F1
#
_entry.id   AF-A0A4R6LCQ9-F1
#
_cell.length_a   1.000
_cell.length_b   1.000
_cell.length_c   1.000
_cell.angle_alpha   90.00
_cell.angle_beta   90.00
_cell.angle_gamma   90.00
#
_symmetry.space_group_name_H-M   'P 1'
#
loop_
_entity.id
_entity.type
_entity.pdbx_description
1 polymer ?
#
loop_
_entity_poly.entity_id
_entity_poly.type
_entity_poly.pdbx_seq_one_letter_code
_entity_poly.pdbx_strand_id
1 'polypeptide(L)'
;IITQNLDEKEQLLSPQKNYNLLTKNNKDAKVDLKVAKELAKKEQTSFIFSSEMDHIYKGNKAFNEFAEIIMEIKQYARMNLFVIRNSRSGMINANLIISFCFQLSDSERIEEGDLAIALSEQTTVPERVLSTVKNVIGNLNIVLKEIIPELTIKIKEYGEELDENSDPVIKIELLAERGEIKIPLRYESDGIKKIISILSAMIAMYNKPGICLAVDELDAGIFEYLLGEILEIIQDRAKGQLVFTSHNLRPLEKLNKESLIFTTTNPKNRYIRFTNVKETNNLRSFYYRGIKLGGQDEEVYERTDKFRIARAFKIDQIQ
;
A
#
# COMPACT_ATOMS: atom_id res chain seq x y z
N ILE A 1 23.06 13.36 -2.90
CA ILE A 1 22.03 12.34 -3.21
C ILE A 1 22.72 11.25 -4.01
N ILE A 2 22.73 10.00 -3.53
CA ILE A 2 23.29 8.88 -4.29
C ILE A 2 22.33 8.61 -5.45
N THR A 3 22.83 8.66 -6.68
CA THR A 3 22.03 8.40 -7.88
C THR A 3 22.61 7.20 -8.63
N GLN A 4 21.71 6.45 -9.28
CA GLN A 4 22.07 5.24 -10.01
C GLN A 4 21.24 5.17 -11.29
N ASN A 5 21.89 4.77 -12.38
CA ASN A 5 21.24 4.41 -13.62
C ASN A 5 21.58 2.94 -13.90
N LEU A 6 20.57 2.05 -13.86
CA LEU A 6 20.75 0.61 -14.06
C LEU A 6 21.13 0.25 -15.51
N ASP A 7 20.98 1.18 -16.45
CA ASP A 7 21.34 1.00 -17.86
C ASP A 7 22.73 1.54 -18.21
N GLU A 8 23.30 2.42 -17.39
CA GLU A 8 24.68 2.89 -17.55
C GLU A 8 25.70 1.84 -17.11
N LYS A 9 26.55 1.38 -18.03
CA LYS A 9 27.57 0.36 -17.71
C LYS A 9 28.80 0.92 -17.00
N GLU A 10 29.16 2.18 -17.31
CA GLU A 10 30.41 2.77 -16.84
C GLU A 10 30.27 3.39 -15.44
N GLN A 11 29.12 4.01 -15.15
CA GLN A 11 28.85 4.61 -13.85
C GLN A 11 28.03 3.65 -12.97
N LEU A 12 28.71 2.97 -12.05
CA LEU A 12 28.07 2.06 -11.10
C LEU A 12 27.30 2.81 -10.01
N LEU A 13 27.85 3.93 -9.53
CA LEU A 13 27.26 4.76 -8.49
C LEU A 13 27.68 6.21 -8.69
N SER A 14 26.75 7.14 -8.50
CA SER A 14 27.01 8.58 -8.54
C SER A 14 26.57 9.24 -7.24
N PRO A 15 27.23 10.32 -6.79
CA PRO A 15 28.37 10.99 -7.42
C PRO A 15 29.68 10.18 -7.33
N GLN A 16 30.64 10.45 -8.23
CA GLN A 16 31.93 9.74 -8.31
C GLN A 16 32.70 9.77 -6.98
N LYS A 17 32.56 10.85 -6.21
CA LYS A 17 33.12 10.96 -4.85
C LYS A 17 32.68 9.80 -3.96
N ASN A 18 31.38 9.46 -3.98
CA ASN A 18 30.80 8.41 -3.15
C ASN A 18 31.21 7.01 -3.64
N TYR A 19 31.29 6.81 -4.95
CA TYR A 19 31.85 5.59 -5.54
C TYR A 19 33.31 5.36 -5.11
N ASN A 20 34.12 6.42 -5.12
CA ASN A 20 35.51 6.35 -4.70
C ASN A 20 35.62 6.01 -3.21
N LEU A 21 34.72 6.50 -2.35
CA LEU A 21 34.71 6.11 -0.92
C LEU A 21 34.49 4.61 -0.73
N LEU A 22 33.62 4.00 -1.55
CA LEU A 22 33.33 2.56 -1.49
C LEU A 22 34.48 1.69 -2.04
N THR A 23 35.17 2.15 -3.08
CA THR A 23 36.13 1.32 -3.84
C THR A 23 37.60 1.57 -3.52
N LYS A 24 37.97 2.73 -2.98
CA LYS A 24 39.39 3.13 -2.79
C LYS A 24 40.15 2.20 -1.84
N ASN A 25 39.47 1.61 -0.87
CA ASN A 25 40.07 0.75 0.16
C ASN A 25 39.70 -0.73 0.01
N ASN A 26 38.92 -1.11 -1.02
CA ASN A 26 38.46 -2.47 -1.23
C ASN A 26 38.47 -2.79 -2.73
N LYS A 27 39.44 -3.60 -3.17
CA LYS A 27 39.59 -3.99 -4.58
C LYS A 27 38.43 -4.87 -5.06
N ASP A 28 37.82 -5.64 -4.17
CA ASP A 28 36.70 -6.54 -4.47
C ASP A 28 35.37 -5.78 -4.52
N ALA A 29 35.26 -4.65 -3.79
CA ALA A 29 34.05 -3.82 -3.79
C ALA A 29 33.60 -3.38 -5.19
N LYS A 30 34.53 -3.20 -6.15
CA LYS A 30 34.14 -2.88 -7.54
C LYS A 30 33.41 -4.04 -8.21
N VAL A 31 33.85 -5.27 -7.98
CA VAL A 31 33.22 -6.48 -8.50
C VAL A 31 31.87 -6.67 -7.82
N ASP A 32 31.82 -6.54 -6.48
CA ASP A 32 30.60 -6.69 -5.70
C ASP A 32 29.53 -5.66 -6.10
N LEU A 33 29.92 -4.39 -6.29
CA LEU A 33 29.02 -3.35 -6.78
C LEU A 33 28.43 -3.69 -8.15
N LYS A 34 29.23 -4.31 -9.03
CA LYS A 34 28.75 -4.74 -10.36
C LYS A 34 27.78 -5.90 -10.24
N VAL A 35 28.08 -6.89 -9.39
CA VAL A 35 27.20 -8.05 -9.15
C VAL A 35 25.88 -7.60 -8.55
N ALA A 36 25.91 -6.77 -7.50
CA ALA A 36 24.72 -6.22 -6.87
C ALA A 36 23.87 -5.41 -7.87
N LYS A 37 24.49 -4.67 -8.78
CA LYS A 37 23.78 -3.92 -9.83
C LYS A 37 23.07 -4.83 -10.83
N GLU A 38 23.75 -5.86 -11.32
CA GLU A 38 23.17 -6.80 -12.28
C GLU A 38 22.05 -7.65 -11.65
N LEU A 39 22.20 -8.05 -10.38
CA LEU A 39 21.15 -8.73 -9.62
C LEU A 39 19.93 -7.82 -9.42
N ALA A 40 20.13 -6.58 -8.97
CA ALA A 40 19.05 -5.62 -8.80
C ALA A 40 18.30 -5.37 -10.13
N LYS A 41 19.02 -5.31 -11.25
CA LYS A 41 18.42 -5.19 -12.59
C LYS A 41 17.62 -6.43 -12.98
N LYS A 42 18.17 -7.62 -12.77
CA LYS A 42 17.52 -8.90 -13.10
C LYS A 42 16.23 -9.09 -12.30
N GLU A 43 16.26 -8.74 -11.02
CA GLU A 43 15.15 -8.94 -10.07
C GLU A 43 14.18 -7.76 -10.03
N GLN A 44 14.49 -6.66 -10.73
CA GLN A 44 13.73 -5.41 -10.70
C GLN A 44 13.60 -4.83 -9.27
N THR A 45 14.67 -4.95 -8.48
CA THR A 45 14.74 -4.46 -7.11
C THR A 45 15.63 -3.22 -6.99
N SER A 46 15.62 -2.57 -5.83
CA SER A 46 16.48 -1.42 -5.58
C SER A 46 17.92 -1.85 -5.41
N PHE A 47 18.84 -1.25 -6.18
CA PHE A 47 20.28 -1.45 -6.01
C PHE A 47 20.75 -0.96 -4.63
N ILE A 48 20.63 0.33 -4.29
CA ILE A 48 21.07 0.88 -2.98
C ILE A 48 20.50 0.13 -1.77
N PHE A 49 19.24 -0.31 -1.83
CA PHE A 49 18.57 -0.95 -0.70
C PHE A 49 18.61 -2.48 -0.72
N SER A 50 19.35 -3.08 -1.66
CA SER A 50 19.47 -4.53 -1.77
C SER A 50 20.22 -5.15 -0.59
N SER A 51 20.06 -6.46 -0.40
CA SER A 51 20.85 -7.26 0.56
C SER A 51 22.32 -7.29 0.19
N GLU A 52 22.63 -7.32 -1.10
CA GLU A 52 24.00 -7.40 -1.61
C GLU A 52 24.78 -6.12 -1.26
N MET A 53 24.12 -4.96 -1.30
CA MET A 53 24.73 -3.69 -0.90
C MET A 53 25.06 -3.61 0.59
N ASP A 54 24.34 -4.32 1.47
CA ASP A 54 24.63 -4.31 2.90
C ASP A 54 26.07 -4.72 3.19
N HIS A 55 26.57 -5.75 2.51
CA HIS A 55 27.92 -6.25 2.71
C HIS A 55 29.00 -5.30 2.18
N ILE A 56 28.65 -4.42 1.25
CA ILE A 56 29.59 -3.51 0.58
C ILE A 56 29.83 -2.25 1.42
N TYR A 57 28.77 -1.69 2.03
CA TYR A 57 28.91 -0.49 2.86
C TYR A 57 29.09 -0.78 4.36
N LYS A 58 28.66 -1.94 4.88
CA LYS A 58 28.90 -2.31 6.28
C LYS A 58 30.41 -2.46 6.52
N GLY A 59 30.92 -1.73 7.51
CA GLY A 59 32.35 -1.76 7.88
C GLY A 59 33.26 -0.83 7.07
N ASN A 60 32.76 -0.15 6.03
CA ASN A 60 33.52 0.89 5.35
C ASN A 60 33.47 2.20 6.15
N LYS A 61 34.49 2.45 6.98
CA LYS A 61 34.59 3.66 7.82
C LYS A 61 34.44 4.97 7.03
N ALA A 62 34.91 5.00 5.78
CA ALA A 62 34.84 6.20 4.93
C ALA A 62 33.43 6.44 4.34
N PHE A 63 32.55 5.43 4.40
CA PHE A 63 31.17 5.49 3.92
C PHE A 63 30.14 5.39 5.05
N ASN A 64 30.59 5.35 6.32
CA ASN A 64 29.75 5.00 7.46
C ASN A 64 28.52 5.91 7.63
N GLU A 65 28.68 7.23 7.44
CA GLU A 65 27.55 8.18 7.52
C GLU A 65 26.44 7.86 6.51
N PHE A 66 26.80 7.56 5.25
CA PHE A 66 25.82 7.16 4.24
C PHE A 66 25.23 5.78 4.54
N ALA A 67 26.03 4.85 5.06
CA ALA A 67 25.56 3.53 5.47
C ALA A 67 24.50 3.64 6.59
N GLU A 68 24.74 4.47 7.59
CA GLU A 68 23.80 4.75 8.68
C GLU A 68 22.49 5.33 8.13
N ILE A 69 22.56 6.35 7.27
CA ILE A 69 21.36 6.93 6.63
C ILE A 69 20.58 5.87 5.84
N ILE A 70 21.27 5.03 5.06
CA ILE A 70 20.63 3.94 4.29
C ILE A 70 19.96 2.94 5.24
N MET A 71 20.62 2.55 6.33
CA MET A 71 20.06 1.65 7.33
C MET A 71 18.83 2.24 8.02
N GLU A 72 18.87 3.52 8.38
CA GLU A 72 17.72 4.23 8.96
C GLU A 72 16.54 4.29 7.96
N ILE A 73 16.79 4.54 6.68
CA ILE A 73 15.74 4.51 5.64
C ILE A 73 15.18 3.09 5.49
N LYS A 74 16.03 2.04 5.51
CA LYS A 74 15.57 0.64 5.48
C LYS A 74 14.72 0.32 6.71
N GLN A 75 15.13 0.79 7.88
CA GLN A 75 14.41 0.57 9.13
C GLN A 75 13.06 1.30 9.12
N TYR A 76 13.02 2.54 8.65
CA TYR A 76 11.78 3.27 8.42
C TYR A 76 10.87 2.53 7.43
N ALA A 77 11.40 2.08 6.30
CA ALA A 77 10.63 1.41 5.27
C ALA A 77 10.05 0.06 5.73
N ARG A 78 10.72 -0.61 6.67
CA ARG A 78 10.18 -1.79 7.34
C ARG A 78 9.10 -1.36 8.32
N MET A 79 9.47 -0.60 9.35
CA MET A 79 8.61 -0.36 10.50
C MET A 79 7.40 0.53 10.21
N ASN A 80 7.53 1.51 9.30
CA ASN A 80 6.60 2.64 9.22
C ASN A 80 6.04 2.91 7.81
N LEU A 81 6.46 2.16 6.78
CA LEU A 81 5.95 2.31 5.42
C LEU A 81 5.09 1.09 5.04
N PHE A 82 3.77 1.28 5.05
CA PHE A 82 2.83 0.24 4.65
C PHE A 82 2.44 0.43 3.19
N VAL A 83 2.71 -0.55 2.34
CA VAL A 83 2.34 -0.51 0.91
C VAL A 83 1.37 -1.63 0.58
N ILE A 84 0.13 -1.26 0.28
CA ILE A 84 -0.96 -2.17 -0.06
C ILE A 84 -1.23 -2.07 -1.56
N ARG A 85 -0.74 -3.07 -2.30
CA ARG A 85 -0.88 -3.15 -3.77
C ARG A 85 -2.25 -3.72 -4.16
N ASN A 86 -2.72 -3.41 -5.38
CA ASN A 86 -3.99 -3.92 -5.87
C ASN A 86 -4.04 -5.47 -5.99
N SER A 87 -2.89 -6.13 -6.17
CA SER A 87 -2.83 -7.60 -6.18
C SER A 87 -3.39 -8.25 -4.91
N ARG A 88 -3.29 -7.57 -3.75
CA ARG A 88 -3.92 -8.01 -2.50
C ARG A 88 -5.44 -7.96 -2.58
N SER A 89 -6.01 -6.92 -3.20
CA SER A 89 -7.46 -6.83 -3.46
C SER A 89 -7.94 -8.03 -4.29
N GLY A 90 -7.15 -8.46 -5.29
CA GLY A 90 -7.47 -9.62 -6.11
C GLY A 90 -7.62 -10.92 -5.31
N MET A 91 -6.73 -11.17 -4.33
CA MET A 91 -6.82 -12.35 -3.45
C MET A 91 -8.03 -12.30 -2.52
N ILE A 92 -8.35 -11.10 -2.01
CA ILE A 92 -9.51 -10.87 -1.14
C ILE A 92 -10.82 -11.09 -1.91
N ASN A 93 -10.93 -10.53 -3.12
CA ASN A 93 -12.12 -10.64 -3.96
C ASN A 93 -12.34 -12.09 -4.43
N ALA A 94 -11.26 -12.84 -4.65
CA ALA A 94 -11.31 -14.28 -4.90
C ALA A 94 -11.64 -15.12 -3.64
N ASN A 95 -11.86 -14.47 -2.48
CA ASN A 95 -12.11 -15.11 -1.19
C ASN A 95 -11.03 -16.12 -0.77
N LEU A 96 -9.77 -15.86 -1.15
CA LEU A 96 -8.64 -16.75 -0.81
C LEU A 96 -8.05 -16.38 0.54
N ILE A 97 -7.46 -15.19 0.66
CA ILE A 97 -6.73 -14.73 1.84
C ILE A 97 -7.04 -13.26 2.10
N ILE A 98 -7.16 -12.91 3.38
CA ILE A 98 -7.13 -11.54 3.87
C ILE A 98 -5.88 -11.31 4.72
N SER A 99 -5.20 -10.18 4.47
CA SER A 99 -3.97 -9.80 5.16
C SER A 99 -4.19 -8.59 6.04
N PHE A 100 -3.65 -8.61 7.26
CA PHE A 100 -3.66 -7.48 8.19
C PHE A 100 -2.23 -7.04 8.45
N CYS A 101 -1.81 -5.92 7.84
CA CYS A 101 -0.57 -5.25 8.25
C CYS A 101 -0.79 -4.55 9.58
N PHE A 102 0.02 -4.84 10.57
CA PHE A 102 -0.11 -4.27 11.90
C PHE A 102 1.23 -3.76 12.42
N GLN A 103 1.16 -2.72 13.25
CA GLN A 103 2.23 -2.29 14.10
C GLN A 103 1.69 -2.17 15.52
N LEU A 104 2.00 -3.15 16.37
CA LEU A 104 1.68 -3.12 17.79
C LEU A 104 2.84 -2.40 18.51
N SER A 105 2.49 -1.52 19.42
CA SER A 105 3.47 -0.87 20.30
C SER A 105 3.07 -1.14 21.72
N ASP A 106 3.92 -1.84 22.45
CA ASP A 106 3.90 -1.89 23.91
C ASP A 106 4.97 -0.92 24.46
N SER A 107 4.90 -0.63 25.75
CA SER A 107 5.79 0.24 26.51
C SER A 107 7.30 0.00 26.28
N GLU A 108 7.71 -1.21 25.89
CA GLU A 108 9.12 -1.56 25.66
C GLU A 108 9.46 -1.95 24.21
N ARG A 109 8.48 -2.32 23.36
CA ARG A 109 8.74 -2.89 22.03
C ARG A 109 7.69 -2.50 20.99
N ILE A 110 8.18 -2.28 19.77
CA ILE A 110 7.33 -2.13 18.57
C ILE A 110 7.42 -3.45 17.81
N GLU A 111 6.31 -4.16 17.70
CA GLU A 111 6.15 -5.34 16.86
C GLU A 111 5.42 -4.94 15.59
N GLU A 112 5.89 -5.45 14.46
CA GLU A 112 5.27 -5.25 13.16
C GLU A 112 5.15 -6.60 12.46
N GLY A 113 4.10 -6.77 11.67
CA GLY A 113 3.94 -7.97 10.85
C GLY A 113 2.75 -7.91 9.91
N ASP A 114 2.60 -8.99 9.16
CA ASP A 114 1.45 -9.24 8.29
C ASP A 114 0.79 -10.55 8.74
N LEU A 115 -0.46 -10.48 9.16
CA LEU A 115 -1.27 -11.66 9.45
C LEU A 115 -2.09 -12.02 8.21
N ALA A 116 -1.69 -13.09 7.53
CA ALA A 116 -2.45 -13.67 6.44
C ALA A 116 -3.41 -14.75 6.98
N ILE A 117 -4.70 -14.57 6.77
CA ILE A 117 -5.76 -15.49 7.21
C ILE A 117 -6.57 -15.91 5.99
N ALA A 118 -6.77 -17.21 5.80
CA ALA A 118 -7.60 -17.76 4.74
C ALA A 118 -9.07 -17.35 4.95
N LEU A 119 -9.72 -16.99 3.84
CA LEU A 119 -11.15 -16.69 3.77
C LEU A 119 -11.95 -17.90 3.27
N SER A 120 -11.35 -18.75 2.43
CA SER A 120 -11.98 -19.93 1.85
C SER A 120 -12.11 -21.08 2.84
N GLU A 121 -11.20 -21.17 3.80
CA GLU A 121 -11.07 -22.29 4.73
C GLU A 121 -10.52 -21.85 6.10
N GLN A 122 -10.44 -22.79 7.03
CA GLN A 122 -9.84 -22.56 8.34
C GLN A 122 -8.34 -22.33 8.20
N THR A 123 -7.80 -21.39 8.96
CA THR A 123 -6.36 -21.10 9.01
C THR A 123 -5.74 -21.74 10.24
N THR A 124 -4.67 -22.50 10.05
CA THR A 124 -3.86 -23.00 11.17
C THR A 124 -2.88 -21.92 11.59
N VAL A 125 -2.93 -21.52 12.86
CA VAL A 125 -1.99 -20.55 13.44
C VAL A 125 -1.23 -21.17 14.62
N PRO A 126 0.08 -20.90 14.78
CA PRO A 126 0.79 -21.30 15.99
C PRO A 126 0.12 -20.69 17.23
N GLU A 127 0.01 -21.45 18.31
CA GLU A 127 -0.67 -20.99 19.54
C GLU A 127 -0.06 -19.66 20.06
N ARG A 128 1.27 -19.54 19.97
CA ARG A 128 2.02 -18.32 20.33
C ARG A 128 1.60 -17.06 19.55
N VAL A 129 1.00 -17.20 18.37
CA VAL A 129 0.56 -16.09 17.49
C VAL A 129 -0.92 -15.75 17.71
N LEU A 130 -1.71 -16.65 18.31
CA LEU A 130 -3.14 -16.46 18.50
C LEU A 130 -3.47 -15.21 19.33
N SER A 131 -2.66 -14.92 20.36
CA SER A 131 -2.80 -13.70 21.17
C SER A 131 -2.63 -12.44 20.33
N THR A 132 -1.63 -12.40 19.44
CA THR A 132 -1.42 -11.31 18.48
C THR A 132 -2.63 -11.16 17.56
N VAL A 133 -3.16 -12.25 17.00
CA VAL A 133 -4.36 -12.22 16.15
C VAL A 133 -5.55 -11.64 16.92
N LYS A 134 -5.82 -12.12 18.14
CA LYS A 134 -6.90 -11.62 19.01
C LYS A 134 -6.73 -10.12 19.30
N ASN A 135 -5.52 -9.66 19.58
CA ASN A 135 -5.24 -8.24 19.84
C ASN A 135 -5.46 -7.38 18.60
N VAL A 136 -4.99 -7.80 17.43
CA VAL A 136 -5.21 -7.09 16.16
C VAL A 136 -6.70 -7.00 15.87
N ILE A 137 -7.43 -8.11 15.91
CA ILE A 137 -8.89 -8.12 15.66
C ILE A 137 -9.65 -7.28 16.70
N GLY A 138 -9.24 -7.33 17.98
CA GLY A 138 -9.81 -6.50 19.04
C GLY A 138 -9.67 -5.00 18.74
N ASN A 139 -8.47 -4.57 18.35
CA ASN A 139 -8.21 -3.18 17.97
C ASN A 139 -9.00 -2.75 16.72
N LEU A 140 -9.10 -3.64 15.72
CA LEU A 140 -9.92 -3.38 14.53
C LEU A 140 -11.38 -3.14 14.91
N ASN A 141 -11.95 -3.96 15.80
CA ASN A 141 -13.36 -3.86 16.19
C ASN A 141 -13.73 -2.56 16.89
N ILE A 142 -12.77 -1.89 17.55
CA ILE A 142 -13.01 -0.58 18.16
C ILE A 142 -13.41 0.44 17.10
N VAL A 143 -12.75 0.41 15.94
CA VAL A 143 -12.95 1.37 14.85
C VAL A 143 -13.95 0.87 13.82
N LEU A 144 -13.94 -0.44 13.52
CA LEU A 144 -14.78 -1.05 12.49
C LEU A 144 -16.27 -0.79 12.74
N LYS A 145 -16.72 -0.94 13.99
CA LYS A 145 -18.13 -0.71 14.38
C LYS A 145 -18.58 0.75 14.20
N GLU A 146 -17.65 1.69 14.22
CA GLU A 146 -17.91 3.12 14.02
C GLU A 146 -17.95 3.48 12.52
N ILE A 147 -17.13 2.80 11.70
CA ILE A 147 -17.12 2.95 10.24
C ILE A 147 -18.34 2.27 9.62
N ILE A 148 -18.63 1.04 10.06
CA ILE A 148 -19.72 0.21 9.58
C ILE A 148 -20.56 -0.16 10.81
N PRO A 149 -21.73 0.49 11.00
CA PRO A 149 -22.56 0.27 12.18
C PRO A 149 -22.80 -1.21 12.45
N GLU A 150 -22.64 -1.57 13.73
CA GLU A 150 -22.88 -2.91 14.29
C GLU A 150 -21.97 -4.02 13.78
N LEU A 151 -21.03 -3.75 12.86
CA LEU A 151 -20.12 -4.77 12.34
C LEU A 151 -18.91 -4.96 13.26
N THR A 152 -18.68 -6.20 13.68
CA THR A 152 -17.43 -6.63 14.31
C THR A 152 -16.93 -7.94 13.70
N ILE A 153 -15.68 -8.27 13.94
CA ILE A 153 -15.04 -9.51 13.54
C ILE A 153 -14.85 -10.39 14.78
N LYS A 154 -15.25 -11.65 14.69
CA LYS A 154 -15.01 -12.69 15.70
C LYS A 154 -14.07 -13.73 15.16
N ILE A 155 -13.22 -14.25 16.05
CA ILE A 155 -12.37 -15.41 15.77
C ILE A 155 -13.12 -16.63 16.32
N LYS A 156 -13.42 -17.59 15.44
CA LYS A 156 -13.93 -18.90 15.84
C LYS A 156 -12.77 -19.88 15.88
N GLU A 157 -12.54 -20.48 17.04
CA GLU A 157 -11.52 -21.49 17.27
C GLU A 157 -12.14 -22.89 17.14
N TYR A 158 -11.48 -23.77 16.40
CA TYR A 158 -11.96 -25.13 16.12
C TYR A 158 -11.27 -26.23 16.95
N GLY A 159 -10.20 -25.87 17.67
CA GLY A 159 -9.45 -26.79 18.52
C GLY A 159 -7.94 -26.67 18.33
N GLU A 160 -7.20 -27.26 19.26
CA GLU A 160 -5.75 -27.39 19.25
C GLU A 160 -5.34 -28.68 18.52
N GLU A 161 -4.30 -28.59 17.69
CA GLU A 161 -3.66 -29.69 16.98
C GLU A 161 -2.13 -29.55 17.12
N LEU A 162 -1.39 -30.58 16.71
CA LEU A 162 0.06 -30.52 16.58
C LEU A 162 0.42 -30.44 15.09
N ASP A 163 1.41 -29.61 14.75
CA ASP A 163 1.93 -29.55 13.39
C ASP A 163 2.93 -30.68 13.07
N GLU A 164 3.54 -30.63 11.89
CA GLU A 164 4.55 -31.63 11.45
C GLU A 164 5.81 -31.68 12.34
N ASN A 165 6.08 -30.63 13.10
CA ASN A 165 7.19 -30.54 14.06
C ASN A 165 6.77 -30.87 15.49
N SER A 166 5.51 -31.30 15.70
CA SER A 166 4.89 -31.51 17.01
C SER A 166 4.74 -30.22 17.85
N ASP A 167 4.68 -29.07 17.19
CA ASP A 167 4.42 -27.79 17.84
C ASP A 167 2.89 -27.52 17.93
N PRO A 168 2.38 -26.95 19.05
CA PRO A 168 0.96 -26.62 19.21
C PRO A 168 0.47 -25.56 18.21
N VAL A 169 -0.63 -25.88 17.53
CA VAL A 169 -1.32 -25.01 16.58
C VAL A 169 -2.82 -25.01 16.83
N ILE A 170 -3.51 -23.93 16.43
CA ILE A 170 -4.95 -23.77 16.60
C ILE A 170 -5.57 -23.44 15.24
N LYS A 171 -6.66 -24.13 14.89
CA LYS A 171 -7.46 -23.82 13.70
C LYS A 171 -8.44 -22.68 13.99
N ILE A 172 -8.39 -21.63 13.19
CA ILE A 172 -9.24 -20.46 13.33
C ILE A 172 -10.01 -20.11 12.05
N GLU A 173 -11.15 -19.44 12.20
CA GLU A 173 -11.90 -18.81 11.11
C GLU A 173 -12.38 -17.42 11.55
N LEU A 174 -12.36 -16.45 10.63
CA LEU A 174 -12.92 -15.12 10.89
C LEU A 174 -14.40 -15.07 10.50
N LEU A 175 -15.21 -14.59 11.43
CA LEU A 175 -16.64 -14.37 11.24
C LEU A 175 -16.95 -12.87 11.32
N ALA A 176 -17.79 -12.38 10.42
CA ALA A 176 -18.46 -11.09 10.57
C ALA A 176 -19.67 -11.27 11.49
N GLU A 177 -19.80 -10.42 12.50
CA GLU A 177 -20.89 -10.41 13.47
C GLU A 177 -21.62 -9.07 13.41
N ARG A 178 -22.94 -9.12 13.23
CA ARG A 178 -23.88 -7.99 13.30
C ARG A 178 -25.06 -8.37 14.18
N GLY A 179 -25.08 -7.87 15.41
CA GLY A 179 -26.06 -8.32 16.41
C GLY A 179 -25.97 -9.83 16.63
N GLU A 180 -27.05 -10.55 16.36
CA GLU A 180 -27.10 -12.01 16.51
C GLU A 180 -26.62 -12.78 15.27
N ILE A 181 -26.47 -12.10 14.12
CA ILE A 181 -26.08 -12.74 12.86
C ILE A 181 -24.57 -12.89 12.82
N LYS A 182 -24.10 -14.12 12.61
CA LYS A 182 -22.69 -14.45 12.43
C LYS A 182 -22.51 -15.22 11.13
N ILE A 183 -21.71 -14.68 10.23
CA ILE A 183 -21.41 -15.29 8.93
C ILE A 183 -19.90 -15.32 8.71
N PRO A 184 -19.36 -16.32 7.98
CA PRO A 184 -17.97 -16.30 7.54
C PRO A 184 -17.62 -15.00 6.82
N LEU A 185 -16.46 -14.42 7.12
CA LEU A 185 -16.04 -13.11 6.59
C LEU A 185 -16.02 -13.06 5.05
N ARG A 186 -15.82 -14.20 4.38
CA ARG A 186 -15.90 -14.33 2.91
C ARG A 186 -17.23 -13.88 2.30
N TYR A 187 -18.32 -13.91 3.07
CA TYR A 187 -19.65 -13.51 2.60
C TYR A 187 -19.91 -11.99 2.75
N GLU A 188 -19.01 -11.23 3.36
CA GLU A 188 -19.06 -9.78 3.33
C GLU A 188 -18.69 -9.23 1.94
N SER A 189 -19.18 -8.02 1.65
CA SER A 189 -18.89 -7.35 0.38
C SER A 189 -17.39 -7.09 0.20
N ASP A 190 -16.93 -7.02 -1.04
CA ASP A 190 -15.53 -6.75 -1.35
C ASP A 190 -15.05 -5.42 -0.76
N GLY A 191 -15.90 -4.38 -0.77
CA GLY A 191 -15.60 -3.10 -0.12
C GLY A 191 -15.38 -3.22 1.39
N ILE A 192 -16.20 -4.02 2.08
CA ILE A 192 -16.05 -4.24 3.52
C ILE A 192 -14.78 -5.04 3.82
N LYS A 193 -14.49 -6.10 3.06
CA LYS A 193 -13.24 -6.86 3.18
C LYS A 193 -12.02 -5.98 2.89
N LYS A 194 -12.09 -5.09 1.89
CA LYS A 194 -11.05 -4.10 1.60
C LYS A 194 -10.82 -3.18 2.79
N ILE A 195 -11.87 -2.54 3.33
CA ILE A 195 -11.77 -1.70 4.55
C ILE A 195 -11.09 -2.48 5.67
N ILE A 196 -11.58 -3.67 5.98
CA ILE A 196 -11.05 -4.52 7.06
C ILE A 196 -9.55 -4.80 6.88
N SER A 197 -9.12 -5.15 5.67
CA SER A 197 -7.71 -5.48 5.38
C SER A 197 -6.74 -4.31 5.56
N ILE A 198 -7.20 -3.07 5.33
CA ILE A 198 -6.36 -1.88 5.42
C ILE A 198 -6.51 -1.15 6.78
N LEU A 199 -7.57 -1.47 7.54
CA LEU A 199 -7.96 -0.70 8.73
C LEU A 199 -6.88 -0.68 9.81
N SER A 200 -6.15 -1.78 10.01
CA SER A 200 -5.06 -1.83 10.99
C SER A 200 -3.95 -0.81 10.67
N ALA A 201 -3.51 -0.76 9.41
CA ALA A 201 -2.51 0.21 8.95
C ALA A 201 -3.07 1.65 8.99
N MET A 202 -4.35 1.84 8.66
CA MET A 202 -5.01 3.15 8.78
C MET A 202 -5.05 3.65 10.22
N ILE A 203 -5.36 2.78 11.19
CA ILE A 203 -5.36 3.14 12.62
C ILE A 203 -3.95 3.54 13.06
N ALA A 204 -2.93 2.80 12.65
CA ALA A 204 -1.54 3.14 12.96
C ALA A 204 -1.15 4.51 12.37
N MET A 205 -1.43 4.72 11.08
CA MET A 205 -1.20 5.98 10.36
C MET A 205 -1.93 7.17 10.99
N TYR A 206 -3.19 6.98 11.38
CA TYR A 206 -3.99 8.02 12.02
C TYR A 206 -3.33 8.53 13.31
N ASN A 207 -2.69 7.64 14.08
CA ASN A 207 -2.19 7.93 15.42
C ASN A 207 -0.69 8.26 15.51
N LYS A 208 0.11 7.99 14.47
CA LYS A 208 1.58 8.11 14.52
C LYS A 208 2.11 8.95 13.35
N PRO A 209 2.84 10.06 13.61
CA PRO A 209 3.30 10.97 12.55
C PRO A 209 4.38 10.37 11.63
N GLY A 210 5.11 9.37 12.12
CA GLY A 210 6.14 8.68 11.33
C GLY A 210 5.60 7.64 10.36
N ILE A 211 4.29 7.35 10.34
CA ILE A 211 3.74 6.28 9.50
C ILE A 211 3.25 6.84 8.16
N CYS A 212 3.64 6.17 7.08
CA CYS A 212 3.13 6.39 5.73
C CYS A 212 2.41 5.13 5.25
N LEU A 213 1.14 5.28 4.87
CA LEU A 213 0.32 4.24 4.27
C LEU A 213 0.09 4.58 2.80
N ALA A 214 0.55 3.72 1.90
CA ALA A 214 0.32 3.80 0.47
C ALA A 214 -0.66 2.70 0.04
N VAL A 215 -1.84 3.07 -0.48
CA VAL A 215 -2.87 2.12 -0.93
C VAL A 215 -3.17 2.31 -2.41
N ASP A 216 -2.95 1.27 -3.19
CA ASP A 216 -3.35 1.23 -4.59
C ASP A 216 -4.82 0.83 -4.71
N GLU A 217 -5.56 1.56 -5.55
CA GLU A 217 -7.01 1.48 -5.77
C GLU A 217 -7.76 1.39 -4.44
N LEU A 218 -7.64 2.44 -3.62
CA LEU A 218 -8.28 2.50 -2.30
C LEU A 218 -9.79 2.39 -2.41
N ASP A 219 -10.38 2.94 -3.47
CA ASP A 219 -11.81 3.03 -3.72
C ASP A 219 -12.46 1.73 -4.23
N ALA A 220 -11.66 0.71 -4.58
CA ALA A 220 -12.17 -0.53 -5.16
C ALA A 220 -13.23 -1.21 -4.26
N GLY A 221 -14.47 -1.28 -4.74
CA GLY A 221 -15.61 -1.90 -4.06
C GLY A 221 -16.16 -1.14 -2.86
N ILE A 222 -15.52 -0.05 -2.42
CA ILE A 222 -15.97 0.75 -1.28
C ILE A 222 -17.08 1.71 -1.72
N PHE A 223 -18.13 1.83 -0.92
CA PHE A 223 -19.19 2.81 -1.16
C PHE A 223 -18.63 4.23 -1.16
N GLU A 224 -18.89 4.98 -2.24
CA GLU A 224 -18.24 6.28 -2.47
C GLU A 224 -18.45 7.28 -1.35
N TYR A 225 -19.66 7.33 -0.76
CA TYR A 225 -19.95 8.25 0.34
C TYR A 225 -19.06 7.95 1.53
N LEU A 226 -19.00 6.68 1.95
CA LEU A 226 -18.19 6.25 3.09
C LEU A 226 -16.70 6.51 2.86
N LEU A 227 -16.20 6.23 1.64
CA LEU A 227 -14.84 6.59 1.25
C LEU A 227 -14.56 8.08 1.48
N GLY A 228 -15.49 8.94 1.03
CA GLY A 228 -15.38 10.39 1.20
C GLY A 228 -15.29 10.82 2.67
N GLU A 229 -16.15 10.27 3.53
CA GLU A 229 -16.16 10.59 4.97
C GLU A 229 -14.87 10.14 5.65
N ILE A 230 -14.39 8.92 5.35
CA ILE A 230 -13.11 8.41 5.87
C ILE A 230 -11.96 9.32 5.48
N LEU A 231 -11.90 9.72 4.20
CA LEU A 231 -10.82 10.55 3.67
C LEU A 231 -10.82 11.96 4.28
N GLU A 232 -11.98 12.56 4.49
CA GLU A 232 -12.13 13.86 5.16
C GLU A 232 -11.62 13.80 6.61
N ILE A 233 -12.02 12.77 7.36
CA ILE A 233 -11.54 12.56 8.74
C ILE A 233 -10.02 12.38 8.79
N ILE A 234 -9.45 11.62 7.84
CA ILE A 234 -8.01 11.42 7.75
C ILE A 234 -7.29 12.72 7.45
N GLN A 235 -7.75 13.49 6.46
CA GLN A 235 -7.15 14.76 6.11
C GLN A 235 -7.11 15.73 7.30
N ASP A 236 -8.19 15.78 8.08
CA ASP A 236 -8.33 16.76 9.15
C ASP A 236 -7.59 16.39 10.44
N ARG A 237 -7.41 15.08 10.70
CA ARG A 237 -7.04 14.60 12.04
C ARG A 237 -5.92 13.57 12.09
N ALA A 238 -5.58 12.92 10.98
CA ALA A 238 -4.52 11.93 10.99
C ALA A 238 -3.16 12.60 11.22
N LYS A 239 -2.30 11.94 12.01
CA LYS A 239 -0.94 12.41 12.26
C LYS A 239 0.04 11.98 11.17
N GLY A 240 -0.13 10.77 10.64
CA GLY A 240 0.70 10.20 9.58
C GLY A 240 0.26 10.61 8.18
N GLN A 241 0.82 9.94 7.17
CA GLN A 241 0.56 10.22 5.76
C GLN A 241 -0.21 9.08 5.09
N LEU A 242 -1.28 9.43 4.37
CA LEU A 242 -1.96 8.54 3.43
C LEU A 242 -1.63 8.97 2.00
N VAL A 243 -1.16 8.01 1.19
CA VAL A 243 -1.00 8.13 -0.26
C VAL A 243 -1.89 7.08 -0.90
N PHE A 244 -2.70 7.45 -1.89
CA PHE A 244 -3.54 6.47 -2.55
C PHE A 244 -3.82 6.82 -4.01
N THR A 245 -4.22 5.80 -4.78
CA THR A 245 -4.80 5.95 -6.11
C THR A 245 -6.31 5.70 -6.05
N SER A 246 -7.07 6.39 -6.89
CA SER A 246 -8.52 6.24 -6.96
C SER A 246 -9.06 6.63 -8.33
N HIS A 247 -10.10 5.91 -8.77
CA HIS A 247 -10.91 6.23 -9.94
C HIS A 247 -12.19 7.01 -9.57
N ASN A 248 -12.58 6.96 -8.29
CA ASN A 248 -13.71 7.67 -7.73
C ASN A 248 -13.46 9.19 -7.70
N LEU A 249 -14.51 9.97 -7.95
CA LEU A 249 -14.44 11.44 -7.96
C LEU A 249 -14.84 12.08 -6.62
N ARG A 250 -15.37 11.32 -5.67
CA ARG A 250 -15.72 11.77 -4.32
C ARG A 250 -14.53 12.38 -3.58
N PRO A 251 -13.28 11.86 -3.68
CA PRO A 251 -12.12 12.53 -3.09
C PRO A 251 -11.94 13.97 -3.56
N LEU A 252 -12.33 14.30 -4.81
CA LEU A 252 -12.26 15.67 -5.34
C LEU A 252 -13.21 16.64 -4.64
N GLU A 253 -14.24 16.13 -3.97
CA GLU A 253 -15.22 16.94 -3.24
C GLU A 253 -14.86 17.11 -1.76
N LYS A 254 -14.03 16.22 -1.23
CA LYS A 254 -13.72 16.12 0.20
C LYS A 254 -12.31 16.56 0.57
N LEU A 255 -11.35 16.39 -0.35
CA LEU A 255 -9.95 16.69 -0.11
C LEU A 255 -9.56 18.07 -0.62
N ASN A 256 -8.56 18.67 0.05
CA ASN A 256 -7.92 19.90 -0.35
C ASN A 256 -7.24 19.73 -1.72
N LYS A 257 -7.30 20.77 -2.55
CA LYS A 257 -6.75 20.76 -3.91
C LYS A 257 -5.24 20.47 -3.94
N GLU A 258 -4.52 20.87 -2.88
CA GLU A 258 -3.09 20.65 -2.68
C GLU A 258 -2.76 19.17 -2.40
N SER A 259 -3.74 18.37 -2.00
CA SER A 259 -3.59 16.92 -1.78
C SER A 259 -3.87 16.11 -3.05
N LEU A 260 -4.34 16.75 -4.13
CA LEU A 260 -4.77 16.07 -5.34
C LEU A 260 -3.71 16.15 -6.45
N ILE A 261 -3.47 15.00 -7.08
CA ILE A 261 -2.61 14.83 -8.25
C ILE A 261 -3.41 14.05 -9.29
N PHE A 262 -3.38 14.51 -10.54
CA PHE A 262 -4.13 13.92 -11.64
C PHE A 262 -3.17 13.22 -12.61
N THR A 263 -3.62 12.10 -13.16
CA THR A 263 -2.89 11.39 -14.21
C THR A 263 -3.19 11.97 -15.59
N THR A 264 -2.25 11.83 -16.53
CA THR A 264 -2.38 12.31 -17.90
C THR A 264 -2.14 11.18 -18.90
N THR A 265 -2.49 11.40 -20.17
CA THR A 265 -2.20 10.49 -21.28
C THR A 265 -0.73 10.55 -21.71
N ASN A 266 0.02 11.58 -21.32
CA ASN A 266 1.42 11.76 -21.68
C ASN A 266 2.34 10.90 -20.78
N PRO A 267 3.00 9.86 -21.32
CA PRO A 267 3.83 8.96 -20.51
C PRO A 267 5.09 9.62 -19.93
N LYS A 268 5.53 10.75 -20.49
CA LYS A 268 6.69 11.52 -20.01
C LYS A 268 6.32 12.53 -18.92
N ASN A 269 5.06 12.96 -18.86
CA ASN A 269 4.56 13.92 -17.88
C ASN A 269 3.23 13.41 -17.28
N ARG A 270 3.31 12.26 -16.60
CA ARG A 270 2.14 11.48 -16.18
C ARG A 270 1.35 12.06 -15.02
N TYR A 271 1.91 13.00 -14.27
CA TYR A 271 1.31 13.49 -13.03
C TYR A 271 1.33 15.01 -13.04
N ILE A 272 0.15 15.61 -12.99
CA ILE A 272 -0.01 17.06 -12.97
C ILE A 272 -0.86 17.50 -11.79
N ARG A 273 -0.69 18.76 -11.41
CA ARG A 273 -1.66 19.47 -10.58
C ARG A 273 -2.44 20.41 -11.47
N PHE A 274 -3.74 20.48 -11.24
CA PHE A 274 -4.57 21.33 -12.06
C PHE A 274 -4.28 22.80 -11.77
N THR A 275 -4.08 23.58 -12.83
CA THR A 275 -3.83 25.02 -12.75
C THR A 275 -5.14 25.80 -12.84
N ASN A 276 -5.14 27.04 -12.33
CA ASN A 276 -6.29 27.96 -12.37
C ASN A 276 -7.56 27.46 -11.65
N VAL A 277 -7.40 26.60 -10.63
CA VAL A 277 -8.49 26.19 -9.74
C VAL A 277 -8.74 27.29 -8.71
N LYS A 278 -9.86 28.01 -8.86
CA LYS A 278 -10.34 28.96 -7.85
C LYS A 278 -10.90 28.22 -6.64
N GLU A 279 -10.81 28.81 -5.45
CA GLU A 279 -11.33 28.21 -4.20
C GLU A 279 -12.83 27.92 -4.26
N THR A 280 -13.61 28.72 -5.00
CA THR A 280 -15.05 28.52 -5.18
C THR A 280 -15.41 27.45 -6.21
N ASN A 281 -14.43 26.85 -6.89
CA ASN A 281 -14.71 25.87 -7.93
C ASN A 281 -15.01 24.50 -7.32
N ASN A 282 -16.12 23.89 -7.74
CA ASN A 282 -16.31 22.46 -7.56
C ASN A 282 -15.28 21.70 -8.41
N LEU A 283 -14.28 21.11 -7.75
CA LEU A 283 -13.16 20.41 -8.39
C LEU A 283 -13.61 19.26 -9.27
N ARG A 284 -14.63 18.51 -8.88
CA ARG A 284 -15.21 17.44 -9.71
C ARG A 284 -15.74 17.96 -11.05
N SER A 285 -16.46 19.09 -11.02
CA SER A 285 -16.98 19.75 -12.22
C SER A 285 -15.86 20.32 -13.08
N PHE A 286 -14.83 20.87 -12.44
CA PHE A 286 -13.64 21.37 -13.12
C PHE A 286 -12.85 20.23 -13.80
N TYR A 287 -12.74 19.07 -13.15
CA TYR A 287 -12.16 17.86 -13.72
C TYR A 287 -12.91 17.38 -14.97
N TYR A 288 -14.24 17.28 -14.91
CA TYR A 288 -15.05 16.94 -16.08
C TYR A 288 -14.91 17.94 -17.23
N ARG A 289 -14.75 19.24 -16.91
CA ARG A 289 -14.48 20.26 -17.91
C ARG A 289 -13.12 20.05 -18.58
N GLY A 290 -12.09 19.74 -17.80
CA GLY A 290 -10.76 19.38 -18.29
C GLY A 290 -10.80 18.21 -19.26
N ILE A 291 -11.56 17.14 -18.94
CA ILE A 291 -11.76 16.00 -19.85
C ILE A 291 -12.44 16.42 -21.16
N LYS A 292 -13.52 17.20 -21.08
CA LYS A 292 -14.37 17.51 -22.25
C LYS A 292 -13.77 18.59 -23.15
N LEU A 293 -13.19 19.63 -22.57
CA LEU A 293 -12.80 20.86 -23.27
C LEU A 293 -11.27 21.06 -23.30
N GLY A 294 -10.51 20.34 -22.48
CA GLY A 294 -9.08 20.60 -22.28
C GLY A 294 -8.83 21.78 -21.33
N GLY A 295 -7.74 22.50 -21.56
CA GLY A 295 -7.38 23.69 -20.77
C GLY A 295 -6.47 23.42 -19.58
N GLN A 296 -5.82 22.26 -19.54
CA GLN A 296 -4.66 21.97 -18.71
C GLN A 296 -3.43 21.80 -19.60
N ASP A 297 -2.23 21.85 -19.01
CA ASP A 297 -0.97 21.73 -19.76
C ASP A 297 -0.82 20.35 -20.43
N GLU A 298 -1.53 19.34 -19.92
CA GLU A 298 -1.55 17.99 -20.46
C GLU A 298 -2.99 17.49 -20.63
N GLU A 299 -3.19 16.56 -21.58
CA GLU A 299 -4.47 15.89 -21.76
C GLU A 299 -4.67 14.83 -20.66
N VAL A 300 -5.77 14.96 -19.91
CA VAL A 300 -6.09 14.09 -18.76
C VAL A 300 -6.89 12.86 -19.15
N TYR A 301 -7.43 12.83 -20.37
CA TYR A 301 -8.23 11.73 -20.89
C TYR A 301 -8.21 11.73 -22.41
N GLU A 302 -7.87 10.60 -23.01
CA GLU A 302 -7.96 10.41 -24.46
C GLU A 302 -9.43 10.29 -24.87
N ARG A 303 -9.90 11.25 -25.68
CA ARG A 303 -11.32 11.36 -26.02
C ARG A 303 -11.85 10.13 -26.73
N THR A 304 -12.95 9.60 -26.21
CA THR A 304 -13.73 8.53 -26.85
C THR A 304 -14.84 9.08 -27.75
N ASP A 305 -15.00 8.47 -28.92
CA ASP A 305 -16.07 8.80 -29.86
C ASP A 305 -17.31 7.93 -29.61
N LYS A 306 -18.37 8.56 -29.10
CA LYS A 306 -19.64 7.90 -28.79
C LYS A 306 -20.27 7.20 -30.00
N PHE A 307 -20.13 7.75 -31.20
CA PHE A 307 -20.67 7.14 -32.42
C PHE A 307 -19.90 5.89 -32.81
N ARG A 308 -18.56 5.91 -32.68
CA ARG A 308 -17.73 4.71 -32.89
C ARG A 308 -18.07 3.62 -31.88
N ILE A 309 -18.21 3.97 -30.61
CA ILE A 309 -18.63 3.03 -29.56
C ILE A 309 -20.00 2.43 -29.89
N ALA A 310 -21.01 3.27 -30.19
CA ALA A 310 -22.36 2.81 -30.52
C ALA A 310 -22.38 1.91 -31.76
N ARG A 311 -21.54 2.19 -32.76
CA ARG A 311 -21.39 1.33 -33.94
C ARG A 311 -20.77 -0.02 -33.58
N ALA A 312 -19.72 -0.04 -32.76
CA ALA A 312 -19.05 -1.27 -32.35
C ALA A 312 -19.99 -2.23 -31.59
N PHE A 313 -20.82 -1.72 -30.67
CA PHE A 313 -21.82 -2.54 -29.96
C PHE A 313 -22.87 -3.19 -30.88
N LYS A 314 -23.12 -2.62 -32.06
CA LYS A 314 -24.08 -3.18 -33.04
C LYS A 314 -23.49 -4.27 -33.93
N ILE A 315 -22.16 -4.41 -34.00
CA ILE A 315 -21.50 -5.37 -34.91
C ILE A 315 -21.80 -6.82 -34.51
N ASP A 316 -22.09 -7.08 -33.24
CA ASP A 316 -22.48 -8.42 -32.72
C ASP A 316 -23.91 -8.86 -33.09
N GLN A 317 -24.68 -8.01 -33.79
CA GLN A 317 -26.04 -8.35 -34.24
C GLN A 317 -26.12 -8.78 -35.71
N ILE A 318 -24.97 -9.05 -36.37
CA ILE A 318 -24.90 -9.44 -37.80
C ILE A 318 -24.17 -10.78 -37.99
N GLN A 319 -24.27 -11.70 -37.02
CA GLN A 319 -23.94 -13.13 -37.22
C GLN A 319 -25.18 -14.00 -37.08
#